data_AF-A0A832C4P0-F1
#
_entry.id   AF-A0A832C4P0-F1
#
_cell.length_a   1.000
_cell.length_b   1.000
_cell.length_c   1.000
_cell.angle_alpha   90.00
_cell.angle_beta   90.00
_cell.angle_gamma   90.00
#
_symmetry.space_group_name_H-M   'P 1'
#
loop_
_entity.id
_entity.type
_entity.pdbx_description
1 polymer ?
#
loop_
_entity_poly.entity_id
_entity_poly.type
_entity_poly.pdbx_seq_one_letter_code
_entity_poly.pdbx_strand_id
1 'polypeptide(L)'
;MKTFLVVLSPDSNLTPSMLMEKVASLGGVNYKETCYGLLIEGEETELERVMNSLREMDPNRIFFKVRGYRIGDERICRAKRGGGPRPGYFMLGAERKVLKNVSKALDAKEILEVKEKETKKLDALTLKKIIEEEQGG
;
A
#
# COMPACT_ATOMS: atom_id res chain seq x y z
N MET A 1 -3.10 2.48 21.60
CA MET A 1 -3.07 1.39 20.61
C MET A 1 -3.52 1.78 19.20
N LYS A 2 -2.64 1.60 18.20
CA LYS A 2 -2.90 1.81 16.76
C LYS A 2 -2.61 0.52 15.97
N THR A 3 -3.14 0.42 14.76
CA THR A 3 -2.87 -0.71 13.85
C THR A 3 -2.39 -0.18 12.50
N PHE A 4 -1.32 -0.75 11.97
CA PHE A 4 -0.80 -0.42 10.64
C PHE A 4 -0.76 -1.66 9.76
N LEU A 5 -1.02 -1.46 8.47
CA LEU A 5 -0.62 -2.37 7.42
C LEU A 5 0.71 -1.90 6.83
N VAL A 6 1.72 -2.75 6.98
CA VAL A 6 2.99 -2.67 6.29
C VAL A 6 2.83 -3.32 4.92
N VAL A 7 3.13 -2.57 3.86
CA VAL A 7 3.00 -3.01 2.47
C VAL A 7 4.37 -2.96 1.81
N LEU A 8 4.77 -4.09 1.24
CA LEU A 8 5.95 -4.17 0.39
C LEU A 8 5.62 -3.75 -1.04
N SER A 9 6.44 -2.86 -1.56
CA SER A 9 6.47 -2.55 -2.99
C SER A 9 6.67 -3.83 -3.81
N PRO A 10 6.06 -3.95 -5.01
CA PRO A 10 6.24 -5.14 -5.84
C PRO A 10 7.67 -5.32 -6.38
N ASP A 11 8.52 -4.29 -6.30
CA ASP A 11 9.94 -4.31 -6.67
C ASP A 11 10.89 -4.44 -5.46
N SER A 12 10.38 -4.74 -4.25
CA SER A 12 11.22 -5.09 -3.10
C SER A 12 11.71 -6.52 -3.18
N ASN A 13 12.95 -6.76 -2.74
CA ASN A 13 13.52 -8.10 -2.59
C ASN A 13 13.13 -8.75 -1.25
N LEU A 14 12.47 -8.02 -0.35
CA LEU A 14 12.01 -8.55 0.94
C LEU A 14 10.74 -9.37 0.76
N THR A 15 10.58 -10.37 1.64
CA THR A 15 9.34 -11.14 1.75
C THR A 15 8.56 -10.74 3.00
N PRO A 16 7.23 -10.98 3.04
CA PRO A 16 6.44 -10.78 4.26
C PRO A 16 7.00 -11.53 5.48
N SER A 17 7.57 -12.71 5.27
CA SER A 17 8.15 -13.53 6.33
C SER A 17 9.42 -12.90 6.93
N MET A 18 10.26 -12.25 6.10
CA MET A 18 11.41 -11.49 6.59
C MET A 18 10.99 -10.29 7.47
N LEU A 19 9.89 -9.60 7.11
CA LEU A 19 9.33 -8.54 7.96
C LEU A 19 8.82 -9.12 9.28
N MET A 20 8.14 -10.27 9.24
CA MET A 20 7.63 -10.96 10.43
C MET A 20 8.77 -11.35 11.38
N GLU A 21 9.84 -11.95 10.87
CA GLU A 21 11.04 -12.30 11.65
C GLU A 21 11.66 -11.07 12.31
N LYS A 22 11.79 -9.97 11.55
CA LYS A 22 12.28 -8.71 12.10
C LYS A 22 11.41 -8.21 13.25
N VAL A 23 10.09 -8.15 13.07
CA VAL A 23 9.17 -7.70 14.13
C VAL A 23 9.20 -8.63 15.33
N ALA A 24 9.23 -9.94 15.11
CA ALA A 24 9.35 -10.92 16.19
C ALA A 24 10.63 -10.72 17.02
N SER A 25 11.76 -10.44 16.37
CA SER A 25 13.03 -10.15 17.06
C SER A 25 13.01 -8.85 17.88
N LEU A 26 12.23 -7.85 17.43
CA LEU A 26 12.11 -6.57 18.12
C LEU A 26 11.14 -6.62 19.31
N GLY A 27 10.13 -7.48 19.26
CA GLY A 27 9.08 -7.60 20.28
C GLY A 27 8.24 -6.32 20.46
N GLY A 28 7.37 -6.30 21.46
CA GLY A 28 6.64 -5.09 21.89
C GLY A 28 5.36 -4.76 21.10
N VAL A 29 5.11 -5.44 19.97
CA VAL A 29 3.89 -5.25 19.17
C VAL A 29 3.27 -6.60 18.78
N ASN A 30 1.96 -6.62 18.63
CA ASN A 30 1.25 -7.73 17.99
C ASN A 30 1.45 -7.65 16.47
N TYR A 31 1.52 -8.79 15.79
CA TYR A 31 1.68 -8.82 14.35
C TYR A 31 0.96 -9.98 13.68
N LYS A 32 0.69 -9.84 12.39
CA LYS A 32 0.08 -10.88 11.55
C LYS A 32 0.51 -10.74 10.10
N GLU A 33 1.09 -11.80 9.55
CA GLU A 33 1.53 -11.84 8.16
C GLU A 33 0.35 -11.73 7.16
N THR A 34 0.62 -11.13 6.00
CA THR A 34 -0.31 -11.00 4.88
C THR A 34 0.42 -11.27 3.57
N CYS A 35 -0.34 -11.52 2.49
CA CYS A 35 0.25 -11.69 1.15
C CYS A 35 0.97 -10.44 0.59
N TYR A 36 0.81 -9.28 1.22
CA TYR A 36 1.40 -8.02 0.76
C TYR A 36 2.46 -7.45 1.71
N GLY A 37 2.69 -8.09 2.86
CA GLY A 37 3.53 -7.56 3.94
C GLY A 37 2.99 -8.00 5.29
N LEU A 38 2.86 -7.08 6.24
CA LEU A 38 2.61 -7.41 7.65
C LEU A 38 1.58 -6.47 8.27
N LEU A 39 0.68 -6.97 9.11
CA LEU A 39 -0.07 -6.13 10.05
C LEU A 39 0.70 -6.01 11.35
N ILE A 40 0.81 -4.81 11.90
CA ILE A 40 1.38 -4.54 13.22
C ILE A 40 0.40 -3.73 14.07
N GLU A 41 0.35 -4.01 15.36
CA GLU A 41 -0.56 -3.38 16.32
C GLU A 41 0.11 -3.23 17.69
N GLY A 42 0.00 -2.06 18.30
CA GLY A 42 0.61 -1.80 19.59
C GLY A 42 0.46 -0.36 20.02
N GLU A 43 1.19 0.01 21.07
CA GLU A 43 1.33 1.40 21.49
C GLU A 43 2.20 2.20 20.52
N GLU A 44 1.97 3.51 20.48
CA GLU A 44 2.55 4.40 19.48
C GLU A 44 4.08 4.38 19.49
N THR A 45 4.70 4.42 20.67
CA THR A 45 6.15 4.39 20.83
C THR A 45 6.77 3.07 20.33
N GLU A 46 6.14 1.93 20.62
CA GLU A 46 6.60 0.62 20.15
C GLU A 46 6.41 0.47 18.64
N LEU A 47 5.31 0.98 18.11
CA LEU A 47 5.06 0.99 16.67
C LEU A 47 6.07 1.85 15.94
N GLU A 48 6.39 3.05 16.43
CA GLU A 48 7.41 3.91 15.82
C GLU A 48 8.78 3.22 15.77
N ARG A 49 9.20 2.61 16.89
CA ARG A 49 10.44 1.83 16.96
C ARG A 49 10.47 0.72 15.90
N VAL A 50 9.39 -0.06 15.81
CA VAL A 50 9.27 -1.16 14.84
C VAL A 50 9.22 -0.63 13.41
N MET A 51 8.44 0.40 13.12
CA MET A 51 8.31 0.99 11.78
C MET A 51 9.65 1.55 11.28
N ASN A 52 10.41 2.23 12.14
CA ASN A 52 11.73 2.76 11.80
C ASN A 52 12.70 1.63 11.44
N SER A 53 12.74 0.57 12.26
CA SER A 53 13.62 -0.57 12.00
C SER A 53 13.21 -1.39 10.77
N LEU A 54 11.91 -1.46 10.45
CA LEU A 54 11.44 -2.04 9.18
C LEU A 54 11.88 -1.18 8.00
N ARG A 55 11.71 0.15 8.05
CA ARG A 55 12.17 1.06 6.98
C ARG A 55 13.66 0.87 6.67
N GLU A 56 14.51 0.69 7.67
CA GLU A 56 15.95 0.45 7.47
C GLU A 56 16.26 -0.77 6.60
N MET A 57 15.38 -1.78 6.57
CA MET A 57 15.59 -2.98 5.74
C MET A 57 15.46 -2.68 4.23
N ASP A 58 14.56 -1.77 3.86
CA ASP A 58 14.35 -1.34 2.47
C ASP A 58 13.67 0.06 2.45
N PRO A 59 14.48 1.14 2.56
CA PRO A 59 14.01 2.50 2.90
C PRO A 59 12.90 3.04 2.01
N ASN A 60 12.94 2.74 0.72
CA ASN A 60 12.06 3.33 -0.29
C ASN A 60 10.98 2.36 -0.81
N ARG A 61 10.90 1.14 -0.25
CA ARG A 61 9.96 0.11 -0.73
C ARG A 61 9.06 -0.47 0.36
N ILE A 62 9.17 0.00 1.60
CA ILE A 62 8.27 -0.33 2.70
C ILE A 62 7.35 0.85 2.98
N PHE A 63 6.04 0.60 2.86
CA PHE A 63 5.00 1.61 3.04
C PHE A 63 4.08 1.24 4.21
N PHE A 64 3.55 2.25 4.89
CA PHE A 64 2.70 2.07 6.06
C PHE A 64 1.35 2.73 5.82
N LYS A 65 0.28 1.97 6.03
CA LYS A 65 -1.09 2.45 5.94
C LYS A 65 -1.77 2.28 7.29
N VAL A 66 -2.26 3.38 7.88
CA VAL A 66 -3.03 3.34 9.12
C VAL A 66 -4.31 2.53 8.89
N ARG A 67 -4.67 1.72 9.87
CA ARG A 67 -5.89 0.91 9.88
C ARG A 67 -6.73 1.24 11.11
N GLY A 68 -8.04 1.45 10.91
CA GLY A 68 -8.98 1.78 11.98
C GLY A 68 -9.52 0.60 12.81
N TYR A 69 -9.00 -0.62 12.62
CA TYR A 69 -9.52 -1.83 13.28
C TYR A 69 -8.38 -2.69 13.80
N ARG A 70 -8.65 -3.45 14.86
CA ARG A 70 -7.66 -4.34 15.46
C ARG A 70 -7.37 -5.58 14.65
N ILE A 71 -6.18 -6.15 14.78
CA ILE A 71 -5.85 -7.44 14.17
C ILE A 71 -6.85 -8.48 14.67
N GLY A 72 -7.55 -9.15 13.75
CA GLY A 72 -8.56 -10.16 14.10
C GLY A 72 -9.92 -9.64 14.56
N ASP A 73 -10.19 -8.33 14.50
CA ASP A 73 -11.49 -7.74 14.86
C ASP A 73 -12.67 -8.47 14.19
N GLU A 74 -13.55 -9.07 15.00
CA GLU A 74 -14.61 -9.97 14.52
C GLU A 74 -15.61 -9.27 13.59
N ARG A 75 -15.83 -7.97 13.77
CA ARG A 75 -16.74 -7.15 12.95
C ARG A 75 -16.28 -7.06 11.49
N ILE A 76 -14.96 -7.20 11.27
CA ILE A 76 -14.29 -6.99 9.98
C ILE A 76 -13.71 -8.30 9.44
N CYS A 77 -13.44 -9.27 10.32
CA CYS A 77 -12.83 -10.53 9.95
C CYS A 77 -13.71 -11.28 8.93
N ARG A 78 -13.16 -11.46 7.71
CA ARG A 78 -13.82 -12.18 6.62
C ARG A 78 -14.32 -13.57 7.05
N ALA A 79 -13.55 -14.27 7.90
CA ALA A 79 -13.91 -15.59 8.37
C ALA A 79 -15.14 -15.58 9.29
N LYS A 80 -15.27 -14.57 10.16
CA LYS A 80 -16.41 -14.42 11.08
C LYS A 80 -17.67 -13.89 10.39
N ARG A 81 -17.51 -13.01 9.40
CA ARG A 81 -18.62 -12.41 8.65
C ARG A 81 -19.11 -13.26 7.46
N GLY A 82 -18.58 -14.47 7.29
CA GLY A 82 -18.95 -15.36 6.18
C GLY A 82 -18.51 -14.88 4.78
N GLY A 83 -17.54 -13.96 4.71
CA GLY A 83 -17.02 -13.46 3.44
C GLY A 83 -17.24 -11.97 3.17
N GLY A 84 -17.34 -11.65 1.88
CA GLY A 84 -17.53 -10.28 1.38
C GLY A 84 -16.24 -9.46 1.21
N PRO A 85 -16.39 -8.21 0.74
CA PRO A 85 -15.27 -7.31 0.50
C PRO A 85 -14.55 -6.97 1.80
N ARG A 86 -13.22 -6.80 1.73
CA ARG A 86 -12.36 -6.44 2.87
C ARG A 86 -12.48 -4.93 3.16
N PRO A 87 -13.22 -4.51 4.21
CA PRO A 87 -13.39 -3.10 4.52
C PRO A 87 -12.03 -2.44 4.79
N GLY A 88 -11.81 -1.27 4.19
CA GLY A 88 -10.55 -0.53 4.30
C GLY A 88 -9.44 -0.94 3.33
N TYR A 89 -9.62 -2.00 2.53
CA TYR A 89 -8.60 -2.52 1.60
C TYR A 89 -9.10 -2.77 0.17
N PHE A 90 -10.20 -2.14 -0.24
CA PHE A 90 -10.82 -2.36 -1.56
C PHE A 90 -9.83 -2.18 -2.72
N MET A 91 -8.95 -1.18 -2.64
CA MET A 91 -7.99 -0.86 -3.70
C MET A 91 -6.56 -1.29 -3.39
N LEU A 92 -6.31 -2.03 -2.31
CA LEU A 92 -4.95 -2.35 -1.87
C LEU A 92 -4.10 -3.05 -2.95
N GLY A 93 -4.72 -3.95 -3.73
CA GLY A 93 -4.03 -4.61 -4.83
C GLY A 93 -3.64 -3.66 -5.98
N ALA A 94 -4.49 -2.69 -6.30
CA ALA A 94 -4.22 -1.67 -7.32
C ALA A 94 -3.19 -0.65 -6.81
N GLU A 95 -3.35 -0.18 -5.57
CA GLU A 95 -2.40 0.68 -4.86
C GLU A 95 -1.00 0.05 -4.85
N ARG A 96 -0.89 -1.25 -4.51
CA ARG A 96 0.40 -1.94 -4.49
C ARG A 96 1.09 -1.94 -5.85
N LYS A 97 0.35 -2.11 -6.95
CA LYS A 97 0.94 -2.14 -8.31
C LYS A 97 1.63 -0.83 -8.68
N VAL A 98 1.14 0.30 -8.17
CA VAL A 98 1.70 1.63 -8.47
C VAL A 98 2.84 2.02 -7.53
N LEU A 99 3.01 1.35 -6.38
CA LEU A 99 4.07 1.66 -5.40
C LEU A 99 5.48 1.61 -6.01
N LYS A 100 5.74 0.75 -7.00
CA LYS A 100 7.04 0.72 -7.71
C LYS A 100 7.43 2.08 -8.33
N ASN A 101 6.45 2.87 -8.75
CA ASN A 101 6.71 4.19 -9.33
C ASN A 101 7.09 5.18 -8.22
N VAL A 102 6.44 5.06 -7.06
CA VAL A 102 6.77 5.83 -5.86
C VAL A 102 8.18 5.48 -5.37
N SER A 103 8.51 4.18 -5.27
CA SER A 103 9.85 3.72 -4.88
C SER A 103 10.94 4.28 -5.79
N LYS A 104 10.73 4.22 -7.12
CA LYS A 104 11.66 4.81 -8.10
C LYS A 104 11.79 6.32 -7.97
N ALA A 105 10.69 7.02 -7.69
CA ALA A 105 10.71 8.45 -7.48
C ALA A 105 11.45 8.83 -6.18
N LEU A 106 11.33 8.04 -5.12
CA LEU A 106 12.06 8.23 -3.86
C LEU A 106 13.56 7.89 -3.99
N ASP A 107 13.92 6.93 -4.85
CA ASP A 107 15.31 6.62 -5.17
C ASP A 107 15.96 7.70 -6.05
N ALA A 108 15.17 8.42 -6.86
CA ALA A 108 15.65 9.51 -7.68
C ALA A 108 16.06 10.70 -6.79
N LYS A 109 17.36 10.99 -6.75
CA LYS A 109 17.93 12.10 -5.97
C LYS A 109 17.60 13.48 -6.55
N GLU A 110 17.10 13.53 -7.78
CA GLU A 110 16.78 14.76 -8.50
C GLU A 110 15.26 14.90 -8.59
N ILE A 111 14.73 15.97 -7.99
CA ILE A 111 13.36 16.41 -8.26
C ILE A 111 13.39 17.06 -9.64
N LEU A 112 13.02 16.30 -10.66
CA LEU A 112 12.85 16.85 -11.99
C LEU A 112 11.67 17.83 -11.96
N GLU A 113 11.90 19.07 -12.36
CA GLU A 113 10.80 20.00 -12.64
C GLU A 113 9.99 19.45 -13.81
N VAL A 114 8.84 18.84 -13.48
CA VAL A 114 7.90 18.38 -14.49
C VAL A 114 7.18 19.61 -15.00
N LYS A 115 7.57 20.09 -16.19
CA LYS A 115 6.72 21.02 -16.94
C LYS A 115 5.38 20.34 -17.16
N GLU A 116 4.29 20.93 -16.64
CA GLU A 116 2.95 20.49 -16.96
C GLU A 116 2.83 20.44 -18.48
N LYS A 117 2.57 19.25 -19.04
CA LYS A 117 2.25 19.15 -20.46
C LYS A 117 0.99 19.96 -20.66
N GLU A 118 1.05 20.95 -21.54
CA GLU A 118 -0.15 21.67 -21.98
C GLU A 118 -1.18 20.63 -22.43
N THR A 119 -2.26 20.49 -21.65
CA THR A 119 -3.37 19.63 -22.02
C THR A 119 -4.12 20.36 -23.12
N LYS A 120 -3.86 19.97 -24.38
CA LYS A 120 -4.72 20.42 -25.49
C LYS A 120 -6.12 19.90 -25.20
N LYS A 121 -7.08 20.82 -25.08
CA LYS A 121 -8.50 20.45 -24.95
C LYS A 121 -8.86 19.54 -26.12
N LEU A 122 -9.49 18.41 -25.82
CA LEU A 122 -9.97 17.50 -26.85
C LEU A 122 -11.05 18.23 -27.65
N ASP A 123 -10.93 18.23 -28.96
CA ASP A 123 -11.94 18.84 -29.83
C ASP A 123 -13.25 18.04 -29.77
N ALA A 124 -14.37 18.76 -29.80
CA ALA A 124 -15.70 18.16 -29.66
C ALA A 124 -16.01 17.18 -30.81
N LEU A 125 -15.47 17.42 -32.02
CA LEU A 125 -15.67 16.53 -33.16
C LEU A 125 -14.88 15.24 -33.01
N THR A 126 -13.66 15.32 -32.45
CA THR A 126 -12.85 14.12 -32.14
C THR A 126 -13.53 13.27 -31.07
N LEU A 127 -14.08 13.89 -30.03
CA LEU A 127 -14.83 13.17 -29.00
C LEU A 127 -16.06 12.47 -29.59
N LYS A 128 -16.80 13.15 -30.48
CA LYS A 128 -17.98 12.58 -31.13
C LYS A 128 -17.64 11.34 -31.97
N LYS A 129 -16.54 11.40 -32.74
CA LYS A 129 -16.07 10.24 -33.53
C LYS A 129 -15.74 9.03 -32.66
N ILE A 130 -15.05 9.24 -31.54
CA ILE A 130 -14.70 8.16 -30.60
C ILE A 130 -15.98 7.51 -30.02
N ILE A 131 -16.99 8.31 -29.68
CA ILE A 131 -18.27 7.81 -29.18
C ILE A 131 -19.00 6.98 -30.26
N GLU A 132 -19.00 7.45 -31.51
CA GLU A 132 -19.65 6.76 -32.63
C GLU A 132 -18.94 5.44 -32.98
N GLU A 133 -17.60 5.39 -32.90
CA GLU A 133 -16.81 4.17 -33.12
C GLU A 133 -17.05 3.09 -32.04
N GLU A 134 -17.22 3.49 -30.77
CA GLU A 134 -17.53 2.57 -29.66
C GLU A 134 -18.98 2.07 -29.65
N GLN A 135 -19.92 2.81 -30.25
CA GLN A 135 -21.34 2.43 -30.35
C GLN A 135 -21.66 1.60 -31.61
N GLY A 136 -20.74 1.53 -32.56
CA GLY A 136 -20.90 0.80 -33.83
C GLY A 136 -20.35 -0.63 -33.85
N GLY A 137 -19.94 -1.18 -32.71
CA GLY A 137 -19.41 -2.55 -32.54
C GLY A 137 -20.39 -3.51 -31.86
#